data_AF-A0A7S1JX77-F1
#
_entry.id   AF-A0A7S1JX77-F1
#
_cell.length_a   1.000
_cell.length_b   1.000
_cell.length_c   1.000
_cell.angle_alpha   90.00
_cell.angle_beta   90.00
_cell.angle_gamma   90.00
#
_symmetry.space_group_name_H-M   'P 1'
#
loop_
_entity.id
_entity.type
_entity.pdbx_description
1 polymer ?
#
loop_
_entity_poly.entity_id
_entity_poly.type
_entity_poly.pdbx_seq_one_letter_code
_entity_poly.pdbx_strand_id
1 'polypeptide(L)'
;VDVLAPETVGLREQMERFNQADLVIGVEGAALSNILYCREGTRVLNIIPIKGIVEGYGEWDCGQEYYWNMAESLKLPYWALVLRETAFSSPVTVPLDALESVLMDIRFAAIDR
;
A
#
# COMPACT_ATOMS: atom_id res chain seq x y z
N VAL A 1 -19.07 -5.73 -4.20
CA VAL A 1 -17.63 -5.85 -3.94
C VAL A 1 -17.17 -7.02 -4.77
N ASP A 2 -16.30 -6.76 -5.74
CA ASP A 2 -15.67 -7.83 -6.51
C ASP A 2 -14.44 -8.31 -5.73
N VAL A 3 -14.35 -9.61 -5.49
CA VAL A 3 -13.20 -10.23 -4.82
C VAL A 3 -12.42 -10.98 -5.88
N LEU A 4 -11.18 -10.54 -6.12
CA LEU A 4 -10.27 -11.16 -7.07
C LEU A 4 -9.13 -11.80 -6.30
N ALA A 5 -8.98 -13.10 -6.45
CA ALA A 5 -7.84 -13.84 -5.92
C ALA A 5 -6.74 -13.86 -7.00
N PRO A 6 -5.53 -13.33 -6.76
CA PRO A 6 -4.48 -13.22 -7.78
C PRO A 6 -4.15 -14.54 -8.49
N GLU A 7 -4.24 -15.67 -7.78
CA GLU A 7 -4.02 -17.02 -8.31
C GLU A 7 -5.11 -17.50 -9.29
N THR A 8 -6.25 -16.79 -9.35
CA THR A 8 -7.38 -17.11 -10.23
C THR A 8 -7.41 -16.27 -11.50
N VAL A 9 -6.52 -15.29 -11.64
CA VAL A 9 -6.46 -14.38 -12.80
C VAL A 9 -5.07 -14.34 -13.40
N GLY A 10 -5.00 -14.23 -14.73
CA GLY A 10 -3.72 -14.13 -15.45
C GLY A 10 -3.00 -12.82 -15.15
N LEU A 11 -1.66 -12.81 -15.30
CA LEU A 11 -0.84 -11.62 -15.06
C LEU A 11 -1.33 -10.39 -15.83
N ARG A 12 -1.71 -10.56 -17.11
CA ARG A 12 -2.26 -9.47 -17.93
C ARG A 12 -3.48 -8.82 -17.28
N GLU A 13 -4.41 -9.62 -16.77
CA GLU A 13 -5.60 -9.09 -16.13
C GLU A 13 -5.22 -8.34 -14.85
N GLN A 14 -4.31 -8.89 -14.03
CA GLN A 14 -3.81 -8.18 -12.85
C GLN A 14 -3.23 -6.81 -13.23
N MET A 15 -2.38 -6.76 -14.25
CA MET A 15 -1.80 -5.51 -14.75
C MET A 15 -2.88 -4.52 -15.19
N GLU A 16 -3.89 -4.97 -15.93
CA GLU A 16 -5.00 -4.13 -16.40
C GLU A 16 -5.82 -3.57 -15.24
N ARG A 17 -6.09 -4.38 -14.19
CA ARG A 17 -6.81 -3.92 -13.00
C ARG A 17 -6.05 -2.85 -12.24
N PHE A 18 -4.75 -3.06 -12.00
CA PHE A 18 -3.91 -2.06 -11.33
C PHE A 18 -3.75 -0.79 -12.17
N ASN A 19 -3.64 -0.92 -13.49
CA ASN A 19 -3.55 0.23 -14.39
C ASN A 19 -4.81 1.12 -14.35
N GLN A 20 -5.98 0.51 -14.13
CA GLN A 20 -7.26 1.21 -14.02
C GLN A 20 -7.56 1.75 -12.62
N ALA A 21 -6.73 1.44 -11.60
CA ALA A 21 -6.99 1.84 -10.23
C ALA A 21 -6.73 3.34 -10.00
N ASP A 22 -7.67 4.01 -9.33
CA ASP A 22 -7.50 5.41 -8.87
C ASP A 22 -6.83 5.50 -7.49
N LEU A 23 -6.97 4.45 -6.69
CA LEU A 23 -6.40 4.30 -5.36
C LEU A 23 -6.12 2.81 -5.12
N VAL A 24 -4.90 2.50 -4.70
CA VAL A 24 -4.49 1.18 -4.20
C VAL A 24 -4.28 1.29 -2.70
N ILE A 25 -4.94 0.43 -1.93
CA ILE A 25 -4.71 0.28 -0.49
C ILE A 25 -4.23 -1.15 -0.27
N GLY A 26 -3.07 -1.31 0.35
CA GLY A 26 -2.51 -2.63 0.58
C GLY A 26 -1.68 -2.67 1.86
N VAL A 27 -1.62 -3.85 2.47
CA VAL A 27 -0.65 -4.12 3.52
C VAL A 27 0.72 -4.33 2.86
N GLU A 28 1.74 -3.76 3.48
CA GLU A 28 3.15 -3.95 3.18
C GLU A 28 3.46 -5.43 2.92
N GLY A 29 4.08 -5.73 1.77
CA GLY A 29 4.41 -7.08 1.35
C GLY A 29 4.34 -7.28 -0.16
N ALA A 30 4.75 -8.46 -0.62
CA ALA A 30 5.01 -8.74 -2.04
C ALA A 30 3.87 -8.34 -3.00
N ALA A 31 2.61 -8.47 -2.60
CA ALA A 31 1.46 -8.10 -3.43
C ALA A 31 1.43 -6.59 -3.78
N LEU A 32 1.96 -5.73 -2.91
CA LEU A 32 2.01 -4.28 -3.15
C LEU A 32 3.01 -3.91 -4.25
N SER A 33 3.92 -4.81 -4.66
CA SER A 33 4.77 -4.60 -5.84
C SER A 33 3.98 -4.44 -7.14
N ASN A 34 2.72 -4.87 -7.18
CA ASN A 34 1.84 -4.67 -8.33
C ASN A 34 1.54 -3.19 -8.64
N ILE A 35 1.90 -2.24 -7.75
CA ILE A 35 1.85 -0.81 -8.09
C ILE A 35 2.73 -0.45 -9.29
N LEU A 36 3.69 -1.30 -9.68
CA LEU A 36 4.46 -1.20 -10.93
C LEU A 36 3.57 -1.11 -12.17
N TYR A 37 2.33 -1.61 -12.11
CA TYR A 37 1.40 -1.62 -13.23
C TYR A 37 0.40 -0.46 -13.21
N CYS A 38 0.40 0.34 -12.13
CA CYS A 38 -0.43 1.53 -12.01
C CYS A 38 -0.06 2.59 -13.06
N ARG A 39 -1.03 3.43 -13.39
CA ARG A 39 -0.79 4.64 -14.19
C ARG A 39 -0.23 5.76 -13.32
N GLU A 40 0.50 6.70 -13.93
CA GLU A 40 0.95 7.92 -13.26
C GLU A 40 -0.24 8.63 -12.57
N GLY A 41 -0.02 9.08 -11.33
CA GLY A 41 -1.05 9.72 -10.51
C GLY A 41 -2.00 8.76 -9.77
N THR A 42 -1.94 7.45 -9.96
CA THR A 42 -2.64 6.50 -9.07
C THR A 42 -2.14 6.69 -7.64
N ARG A 43 -3.07 6.85 -6.70
CA ARG A 43 -2.75 7.05 -5.28
C ARG A 43 -2.47 5.71 -4.61
N VAL A 44 -1.51 5.68 -3.70
CA VAL A 44 -1.11 4.46 -2.98
C VAL A 44 -1.15 4.72 -1.48
N LEU A 45 -1.89 3.89 -0.75
CA LEU A 45 -1.84 3.81 0.71
C LEU A 45 -1.22 2.46 1.09
N ASN A 46 -0.01 2.52 1.65
CA ASN A 46 0.67 1.39 2.22
C ASN A 46 0.40 1.28 3.73
N ILE A 47 -0.15 0.17 4.17
CA ILE A 47 -0.35 -0.16 5.59
C ILE A 47 0.85 -0.96 6.07
N ILE A 48 1.65 -0.39 6.96
CA ILE A 48 2.94 -0.93 7.36
C ILE A 48 2.84 -1.44 8.80
N PRO A 49 2.66 -2.76 9.03
CA PRO A 49 2.77 -3.33 10.37
C PRO A 49 4.22 -3.29 10.81
N ILE A 50 4.48 -2.74 12.00
CA ILE A 50 5.81 -2.66 12.59
C ILE A 50 5.81 -3.28 13.98
N LYS A 51 6.69 -4.27 14.18
CA LYS A 51 6.94 -4.86 15.50
C LYS A 51 8.33 -5.47 15.59
N GLY A 52 9.22 -4.81 16.31
CA GLY A 52 10.52 -5.34 16.71
C GLY A 52 11.44 -5.65 15.52
N ILE A 53 12.24 -6.70 15.68
CA ILE A 53 13.18 -7.16 14.66
C ILE A 53 12.47 -8.16 13.74
N VAL A 54 12.49 -7.89 12.44
CA VAL A 54 12.11 -8.90 11.45
C VAL A 54 13.36 -9.60 10.95
N GLU A 55 13.30 -10.93 11.00
CA GLU A 55 14.37 -11.80 10.53
C GLU A 55 14.71 -11.48 9.06
N GLY A 56 15.98 -11.18 8.79
CA GLY A 56 16.46 -10.78 7.47
C GLY A 56 16.39 -9.28 7.15
N TYR A 57 15.70 -8.47 7.97
CA TYR A 57 15.53 -7.02 7.73
C TYR A 57 16.03 -6.14 8.88
N GLY A 58 16.16 -6.67 10.12
CA GLY A 58 16.60 -5.91 11.28
C GLY A 58 15.44 -5.20 11.99
N GLU A 59 15.75 -4.13 12.72
CA GLU A 59 14.78 -3.32 13.46
C GLU A 59 13.84 -2.59 12.50
N TRP A 60 12.53 -2.80 12.67
CA TRP A 60 11.49 -2.30 11.75
C TRP A 60 10.68 -1.17 12.39
N ASP A 61 11.28 -0.31 13.20
CA ASP A 61 10.51 0.69 13.96
C ASP A 61 9.98 1.86 13.12
N CYS A 62 10.48 2.02 11.90
CA CYS A 62 10.12 3.11 10.98
C CYS A 62 9.52 2.66 9.65
N GLY A 63 9.28 1.35 9.46
CA GLY A 63 8.88 0.82 8.15
C GLY A 63 10.07 0.54 7.23
N GLN A 64 9.77 0.19 5.97
CA GLN A 64 10.75 0.08 4.91
C GLN A 64 10.41 1.08 3.79
N GLU A 65 11.44 1.64 3.16
CA GLU A 65 11.27 2.72 2.17
C GLU A 65 11.05 2.22 0.73
N TYR A 66 11.09 0.91 0.48
CA TYR A 66 11.16 0.41 -0.90
C TYR A 66 9.90 0.72 -1.74
N TYR A 67 8.70 0.68 -1.15
CA TYR A 67 7.49 1.08 -1.89
C TYR A 67 7.33 2.59 -2.01
N TRP A 68 7.87 3.36 -1.06
CA TRP A 68 7.98 4.82 -1.23
C TRP A 68 8.86 5.14 -2.44
N ASN A 69 10.07 4.58 -2.49
CA ASN A 69 11.02 4.81 -3.59
C ASN A 69 10.46 4.36 -4.94
N MET A 70 9.74 3.23 -4.95
CA MET A 70 9.02 2.75 -6.14
C MET A 70 7.92 3.72 -6.56
N ALA A 71 7.09 4.17 -5.62
CA ALA A 71 6.00 5.12 -5.89
C ALA A 71 6.53 6.45 -6.43
N GLU A 72 7.58 7.01 -5.84
CA GLU A 72 8.27 8.21 -6.33
C GLU A 72 8.79 8.03 -7.77
N SER A 73 9.45 6.89 -8.05
CA SER A 73 9.97 6.58 -9.39
C SER A 73 8.87 6.49 -10.45
N LEU A 74 7.67 6.08 -10.05
CA LEU A 74 6.48 5.92 -10.88
C LEU A 74 5.54 7.13 -10.84
N LYS A 75 5.90 8.18 -10.06
CA LYS A 75 5.09 9.37 -9.80
C LYS A 75 3.69 9.05 -9.28
N LEU A 76 3.63 8.11 -8.34
CA LEU A 76 2.43 7.71 -7.63
C LEU A 76 2.39 8.46 -6.30
N PRO A 77 1.39 9.33 -6.04
CA PRO A 77 1.21 9.92 -4.73
C PRO A 77 1.07 8.84 -3.66
N TYR A 78 1.86 8.94 -2.59
CA TYR A 78 2.05 7.85 -1.64
C TYR A 78 1.79 8.30 -0.20
N TRP A 79 1.09 7.45 0.55
CA TRP A 79 0.86 7.57 1.98
C TRP A 79 1.24 6.27 2.67
N ALA A 80 1.76 6.38 3.88
CA ALA A 80 2.02 5.25 4.76
C ALA A 80 1.20 5.37 6.04
N LEU A 81 0.47 4.31 6.39
CA LEU A 81 -0.16 4.13 7.69
C LEU A 81 0.64 3.11 8.48
N VAL A 82 1.42 3.59 9.44
CA VAL A 82 2.30 2.75 10.25
C VAL A 82 1.54 2.22 11.47
N LEU A 83 1.45 0.90 11.60
CA LEU A 83 0.75 0.21 12.68
C LEU A 83 1.75 -0.41 13.65
N ARG A 84 1.92 0.24 14.80
CA ARG A 84 2.81 -0.24 15.87
C ARG A 84 2.30 -1.54 16.50
N GLU A 85 3.23 -2.33 17.03
CA GLU A 85 2.98 -3.57 17.77
C GLU A 85 2.27 -4.69 16.99
N THR A 86 2.23 -4.58 15.65
CA THR A 86 1.58 -5.56 14.77
C THR A 86 2.63 -6.40 14.05
N ALA A 87 2.56 -7.72 14.19
CA ALA A 87 3.48 -8.63 13.50
C ALA A 87 2.92 -9.03 12.12
N PHE A 88 3.81 -9.19 11.13
CA PHE A 88 3.46 -9.67 9.79
C PHE A 88 2.77 -11.04 9.75
N SER A 89 3.01 -11.88 10.76
CA SER A 89 2.45 -13.24 10.87
C SER A 89 1.06 -13.29 11.50
N SER A 90 0.45 -12.13 11.80
CA SER A 90 -0.85 -12.03 12.45
C SER A 90 -1.83 -11.19 11.64
N PRO A 91 -3.16 -11.38 11.79
CA PRO A 91 -4.13 -10.51 11.16
C PRO A 91 -3.87 -9.04 11.51
N VAL A 92 -3.73 -8.21 10.49
CA VAL A 92 -3.51 -6.77 10.65
C VAL A 92 -4.83 -6.12 11.03
N THR A 93 -4.86 -5.42 12.17
CA THR A 93 -6.01 -4.63 12.62
C THR A 93 -5.71 -3.15 12.44
N VAL A 94 -6.54 -2.46 11.67
CA VAL A 94 -6.38 -1.03 11.37
C VAL A 94 -7.43 -0.23 12.15
N PRO A 95 -7.04 0.74 13.00
CA PRO A 95 -7.99 1.65 13.64
C PRO A 95 -8.75 2.47 12.59
N LEU A 96 -10.08 2.52 12.70
CA LEU A 96 -10.94 3.19 11.71
C LEU A 96 -10.70 4.71 11.68
N ASP A 97 -10.48 5.33 12.83
CA ASP A 97 -10.18 6.76 12.96
C ASP A 97 -8.88 7.13 12.24
N ALA A 98 -7.83 6.32 12.40
CA ALA A 98 -6.57 6.51 11.70
C ALA A 98 -6.71 6.32 10.19
N LEU A 99 -7.48 5.31 9.76
CA LEU A 99 -7.77 5.06 8.35
C LEU A 99 -8.57 6.21 7.74
N GLU A 100 -9.63 6.67 8.41
CA GLU A 100 -10.46 7.79 7.98
C GLU A 100 -9.64 9.07 7.81
N SER A 101 -8.77 9.37 8.78
CA SER A 101 -7.88 10.54 8.71
C SER A 101 -7.03 10.52 7.45
N VAL A 102 -6.36 9.40 7.15
CA VAL A 102 -5.51 9.29 5.96
C VAL A 102 -6.33 9.32 4.67
N LEU A 103 -7.51 8.70 4.64
CA LEU A 103 -8.39 8.74 3.47
C LEU A 103 -8.89 10.16 3.18
N MET A 104 -9.11 10.98 4.22
CA MET A 104 -9.44 12.39 4.05
C MET A 104 -8.25 13.16 3.45
N ASP A 105 -7.03 12.94 3.95
CA ASP A 105 -5.83 13.57 3.39
C ASP A 105 -5.63 13.20 1.90
N ILE A 106 -5.80 11.92 1.56
CA ILE A 106 -5.74 11.42 0.17
C ILE A 106 -6.78 12.10 -0.72
N ARG A 107 -7.99 12.33 -0.19
CA ARG A 107 -9.08 12.97 -0.93
C ARG A 107 -8.78 14.46 -1.19
N PHE A 108 -8.26 15.18 -0.20
CA PHE A 108 -7.97 16.61 -0.33
C PHE A 108 -6.73 16.88 -1.18
N ALA A 109 -5.71 16.02 -1.12
CA ALA A 109 -4.52 16.13 -1.98
C ALA A 109 -4.83 16.01 -3.49
N ALA A 110 -5.99 15.46 -3.86
CA ALA A 110 -6.45 15.36 -5.24
C ALA A 110 -7.10 16.65 -5.78
N ILE A 111 -7.37 17.66 -4.93
CA ILE A 111 -8.08 18.89 -5.30
C ILE A 111 -7.11 20.01 -5.72
N ASP A 112 -5.84 19.93 -5.33
CA ASP A 112 -4.85 21.00 -5.53
C ASP A 112 -3.89 20.77 -6.72
N ARG A 113 -4.26 19.93 -7.71
CA ARG A 113 -3.46 19.68 -8.92
C ARG A 113 -4.23 19.98 -10.20
#